data_AF-A0A3N5GQ10-F1
#
_entry.id   AF-A0A3N5GQ10-F1
#
_cell.length_a   1.000
_cell.length_b   1.000
_cell.length_c   1.000
_cell.angle_alpha   90.00
_cell.angle_beta   90.00
_cell.angle_gamma   90.00
#
_symmetry.space_group_name_H-M   'P 1'
#
loop_
_entity.id
_entity.type
_entity.pdbx_description
1 polymer ?
#
loop_
_entity_poly.entity_id
_entity_poly.type
_entity_poly.pdbx_seq_one_letter_code
_entity_poly.pdbx_strand_id
1 'polypeptide(L)'
;MRLCQIKLPAYLQALLLFGIFFAFMSSVQFATPDMPDNDGYYHIKLAAIMRAQGLKPDFPWLPLSILNPSEYYDHHFLFHVALVPFTFGDLRLGAKWAAVTFSSLAFLAVWWLLRGQRIRYSALWALGLLAVSEAFLYRMSVTRAQSLSLGILALGLHWMFTGRHRHLAALAFLYVWTYDAFPLLTVLGVIYTLALFLIERRINLRPLLYILLGTALGLALNLYFPQNLVFIYHHLLPKLTDATSTRVGNEWFPYDTVQLLENSPLALAAFVAGALALGLGGRKMTVATATAFLAAALFGLMLFQARRFVEYFPPFGLIFAALAWSPLLEPGEAVPAGLPVSRFSVKLNRFAPLVLAVILLPGLYLTHQDAQASIRRAKPYNLYAGASAWLEKNTQPGERIFQTDWDDFPRLFFYNSGNTYLIGLDPTYMQLYDAALYGQWVSISQGRVENPSRVILKDYGARYIISDLNHSAFERSAEKDPRMNEVYRDEQSVIYRIEDEK
;
A
#
# COMPACT_ATOMS: atom_id res chain seq x y z
N MET A 1 36.98 -32.42 -2.84
CA MET A 1 35.64 -32.87 -2.37
C MET A 1 34.56 -32.05 -3.05
N ARG A 2 33.80 -32.63 -3.99
CA ARG A 2 32.55 -32.03 -4.45
C ARG A 2 31.54 -32.21 -3.32
N LEU A 3 31.32 -31.18 -2.53
CA LEU A 3 30.20 -31.15 -1.58
C LEU A 3 28.93 -31.43 -2.41
N CYS A 4 28.27 -32.54 -2.12
CA CYS A 4 26.99 -32.90 -2.73
C CYS A 4 26.03 -31.76 -2.40
N GLN A 5 25.68 -30.92 -3.37
CA GLN A 5 24.73 -29.83 -3.16
C GLN A 5 23.36 -30.46 -2.90
N ILE A 6 22.97 -30.55 -1.63
CA ILE A 6 21.62 -30.95 -1.24
C ILE A 6 20.66 -29.94 -1.85
N LYS A 7 19.95 -30.34 -2.91
CA LYS A 7 18.88 -29.52 -3.50
C LYS A 7 17.64 -29.70 -2.63
N LEU A 8 17.40 -28.72 -1.75
CA LEU A 8 16.19 -28.66 -0.94
C LEU A 8 14.95 -28.71 -1.86
N PRO A 9 13.91 -29.52 -1.54
CA PRO A 9 12.65 -29.49 -2.24
C PRO A 9 12.02 -28.09 -2.25
N ALA A 10 11.23 -27.78 -3.29
CA ALA A 10 10.68 -26.44 -3.47
C ALA A 10 9.78 -25.99 -2.31
N TYR A 11 8.96 -26.90 -1.76
CA TYR A 11 8.09 -26.59 -0.62
C TYR A 11 8.91 -26.26 0.64
N LEU A 12 10.05 -26.93 0.86
CA LEU A 12 10.90 -26.67 2.00
C LEU A 12 11.62 -25.32 1.86
N GLN A 13 12.06 -24.96 0.65
CA GLN A 13 12.58 -23.61 0.37
C GLN A 13 11.51 -22.54 0.60
N ALA A 14 10.27 -22.79 0.17
CA ALA A 14 9.16 -21.87 0.37
C ALA A 14 8.86 -21.66 1.85
N LEU A 15 8.79 -22.73 2.65
CA LEU A 15 8.59 -22.67 4.10
C LEU A 15 9.72 -21.93 4.82
N LEU A 16 10.98 -22.20 4.45
CA LEU A 16 12.13 -21.51 5.03
C LEU A 16 12.12 -20.02 4.70
N LEU A 17 11.89 -19.65 3.43
CA LEU A 17 11.83 -18.26 3.02
C LEU A 17 10.65 -17.52 3.66
N PHE A 18 9.47 -18.15 3.70
CA PHE A 18 8.32 -17.60 4.40
C PHE A 18 8.65 -17.37 5.89
N GLY A 19 9.27 -18.34 6.57
CA GLY A 19 9.71 -18.18 7.96
C GLY A 19 10.69 -17.02 8.16
N ILE A 20 11.65 -16.84 7.23
CA ILE A 20 12.60 -15.72 7.28
C ILE A 20 11.89 -14.37 7.06
N PHE A 21 11.04 -14.26 6.02
CA PHE A 21 10.27 -13.05 5.75
C PHE A 21 9.35 -12.71 6.92
N PHE A 22 8.65 -13.71 7.44
CA PHE A 22 7.74 -13.57 8.57
C PHE A 22 8.46 -13.10 9.82
N ALA A 23 9.61 -13.70 10.17
CA ALA A 23 10.41 -13.29 11.32
C ALA A 23 10.96 -11.87 11.17
N PHE A 24 11.49 -11.53 10.00
CA PHE A 24 12.02 -10.20 9.73
C PHE A 24 10.91 -9.14 9.83
N MET A 25 9.81 -9.31 9.09
CA MET A 25 8.69 -8.36 9.09
C MET A 25 8.04 -8.27 10.47
N SER A 26 7.96 -9.38 11.23
CA SER A 26 7.51 -9.34 12.64
C SER A 26 8.42 -8.45 13.48
N SER A 27 9.73 -8.61 13.35
CA SER A 27 10.69 -7.82 14.13
C SER A 27 10.62 -6.32 13.81
N VAL A 28 10.30 -5.95 12.56
CA VAL A 28 10.06 -4.57 12.15
C VAL A 28 8.74 -4.07 12.75
N GLN A 29 7.65 -4.81 12.52
CA GLN A 29 6.30 -4.41 12.88
C GLN A 29 6.10 -4.28 14.40
N PHE A 30 6.76 -5.14 15.19
CA PHE A 30 6.66 -5.16 16.65
C PHE A 30 7.77 -4.34 17.36
N ALA A 31 8.51 -3.50 16.63
CA ALA A 31 9.48 -2.57 17.23
C ALA A 31 8.81 -1.50 18.13
N THR A 32 7.50 -1.27 17.96
CA THR A 32 6.65 -0.41 18.81
C THR A 32 5.34 -1.16 19.12
N PRO A 33 4.61 -0.84 20.21
CA PRO A 33 3.21 -1.26 20.33
C PRO A 33 2.31 -0.61 19.25
N ASP A 34 2.65 0.54 18.73
CA ASP A 34 1.78 1.32 17.84
C ASP A 34 1.60 0.69 16.44
N MET A 35 0.59 1.17 15.71
CA MET A 35 0.41 0.83 14.29
C MET A 35 1.05 1.91 13.40
N PRO A 36 1.66 1.55 12.27
CA PRO A 36 2.44 2.49 11.45
C PRO A 36 1.63 3.68 10.90
N ASP A 37 0.34 3.49 10.64
CA ASP A 37 -0.55 4.43 9.96
C ASP A 37 -1.95 4.50 10.62
N ASN A 38 -2.76 5.45 10.16
CA ASN A 38 -4.15 5.62 10.61
C ASN A 38 -5.11 4.65 9.88
N ASP A 39 -4.98 4.47 8.56
CA ASP A 39 -5.92 3.66 7.75
C ASP A 39 -6.02 2.20 8.22
N GLY A 40 -4.93 1.64 8.75
CA GLY A 40 -4.95 0.29 9.33
C GLY A 40 -6.01 0.08 10.42
N TYR A 41 -6.34 1.13 11.20
CA TYR A 41 -7.41 1.08 12.21
C TYR A 41 -8.79 0.93 11.57
N TYR A 42 -9.05 1.64 10.48
CA TYR A 42 -10.28 1.51 9.71
C TYR A 42 -10.44 0.09 9.17
N HIS A 43 -9.41 -0.42 8.49
CA HIS A 43 -9.48 -1.71 7.82
C HIS A 43 -9.74 -2.88 8.78
N ILE A 44 -9.06 -2.93 9.92
CA ILE A 44 -9.26 -4.01 10.88
C ILE A 44 -10.59 -3.89 11.63
N LYS A 45 -11.05 -2.66 11.92
CA LYS A 45 -12.35 -2.43 12.53
C LYS A 45 -13.48 -2.85 11.60
N LEU A 46 -13.41 -2.47 10.32
CA LEU A 46 -14.41 -2.86 9.33
C LEU A 46 -14.43 -4.37 9.13
N ALA A 47 -13.28 -5.03 9.07
CA ALA A 47 -13.21 -6.50 9.04
C ALA A 47 -13.86 -7.14 10.29
N ALA A 48 -13.71 -6.53 11.47
CA ALA A 48 -14.34 -7.02 12.70
C ALA A 48 -15.87 -6.87 12.66
N ILE A 49 -16.36 -5.76 12.10
CA ILE A 49 -17.79 -5.53 11.84
C ILE A 49 -18.32 -6.52 10.82
N MET A 50 -17.60 -6.76 9.71
CA MET A 50 -17.97 -7.77 8.71
C MET A 50 -18.07 -9.17 9.32
N ARG A 51 -17.16 -9.52 10.23
CA ARG A 51 -17.25 -10.78 10.96
C ARG A 51 -18.52 -10.87 11.81
N ALA A 52 -18.91 -9.76 12.45
CA ALA A 52 -20.06 -9.74 13.37
C ALA A 52 -21.42 -9.61 12.66
N GLN A 53 -21.48 -8.91 11.53
CA GLN A 53 -22.72 -8.49 10.88
C GLN A 53 -22.91 -9.09 9.46
N GLY A 54 -21.92 -9.83 8.96
CA GLY A 54 -21.93 -10.38 7.60
C GLY A 54 -21.02 -9.60 6.64
N LEU A 55 -20.78 -10.15 5.46
CA LEU A 55 -19.76 -9.64 4.53
C LEU A 55 -20.09 -8.26 3.94
N LYS A 56 -21.34 -7.81 3.98
CA LYS A 56 -21.78 -6.51 3.48
C LYS A 56 -22.54 -5.77 4.58
N PRO A 57 -21.84 -5.28 5.62
CA PRO A 57 -22.48 -4.53 6.70
C PRO A 57 -22.92 -3.15 6.18
N ASP A 58 -23.88 -2.55 6.87
CA ASP A 58 -24.27 -1.17 6.61
C ASP A 58 -23.11 -0.21 6.95
N PHE A 59 -23.00 0.88 6.21
CA PHE A 59 -21.95 1.90 6.41
C PHE A 59 -22.55 3.29 6.70
N PRO A 60 -23.00 3.55 7.95
CA PRO A 60 -23.62 4.82 8.32
C PRO A 60 -22.62 5.96 8.62
N TRP A 61 -21.32 5.67 8.68
CA TRP A 61 -20.36 6.52 9.41
C TRP A 61 -19.87 7.77 8.68
N LEU A 62 -20.04 7.87 7.36
CA LEU A 62 -19.59 9.04 6.57
C LEU A 62 -20.74 9.63 5.71
N PRO A 63 -21.82 10.14 6.33
CA PRO A 63 -23.02 10.59 5.61
C PRO A 63 -22.81 11.79 4.69
N LEU A 64 -21.73 12.56 4.86
CA LEU A 64 -21.45 13.77 4.07
C LEU A 64 -20.32 13.55 3.05
N SER A 65 -20.27 12.36 2.47
CA SER A 65 -19.24 11.96 1.51
C SER A 65 -19.81 11.09 0.40
N ILE A 66 -19.04 10.82 -0.65
CA ILE A 66 -19.39 9.81 -1.67
C ILE A 66 -19.37 8.36 -1.14
N LEU A 67 -19.08 8.17 0.15
CA LEU A 67 -19.22 6.92 0.89
C LEU A 67 -20.44 6.94 1.84
N ASN A 68 -21.41 7.82 1.58
CA ASN A 68 -22.65 7.87 2.35
C ASN A 68 -23.42 6.53 2.28
N PRO A 69 -24.41 6.32 3.17
CA PRO A 69 -25.08 5.02 3.31
C PRO A 69 -25.73 4.49 2.02
N SER A 70 -26.14 5.38 1.10
CA SER A 70 -26.77 4.99 -0.16
C SER A 70 -25.78 4.68 -1.28
N GLU A 71 -24.56 5.19 -1.18
CA GLU A 71 -23.54 5.08 -2.25
C GLU A 71 -22.32 4.25 -1.85
N TYR A 72 -22.27 3.77 -0.60
CA TYR A 72 -21.13 3.06 -0.07
C TYR A 72 -20.71 1.86 -0.93
N TYR A 73 -19.43 1.85 -1.27
CA TYR A 73 -18.72 0.75 -1.90
C TYR A 73 -17.48 0.42 -1.09
N ASP A 74 -17.41 -0.82 -0.63
CA ASP A 74 -16.18 -1.35 -0.06
C ASP A 74 -15.18 -1.70 -1.17
N HIS A 75 -14.40 -0.70 -1.57
CA HIS A 75 -13.33 -0.80 -2.55
C HIS A 75 -12.13 -1.65 -2.11
N HIS A 76 -12.15 -2.16 -0.87
CA HIS A 76 -11.17 -3.09 -0.32
C HIS A 76 -11.83 -4.41 0.14
N PHE A 77 -12.98 -4.78 -0.43
CA PHE A 77 -13.81 -5.88 0.05
C PHE A 77 -13.05 -7.17 0.36
N LEU A 78 -12.33 -7.75 -0.61
CA LEU A 78 -11.62 -9.01 -0.42
C LEU A 78 -10.42 -8.85 0.53
N PHE A 79 -9.86 -7.64 0.64
CA PHE A 79 -8.85 -7.33 1.64
C PHE A 79 -9.46 -7.36 3.06
N HIS A 80 -10.63 -6.79 3.28
CA HIS A 80 -11.31 -6.90 4.58
C HIS A 80 -11.73 -8.34 4.89
N VAL A 81 -12.21 -9.10 3.90
CA VAL A 81 -12.46 -10.54 4.06
C VAL A 81 -11.19 -11.28 4.50
N ALA A 82 -10.05 -10.98 3.89
CA ALA A 82 -8.76 -11.57 4.26
C ALA A 82 -8.32 -11.17 5.68
N LEU A 83 -8.76 -10.01 6.19
CA LEU A 83 -8.49 -9.54 7.55
C LEU A 83 -9.37 -10.20 8.62
N VAL A 84 -10.54 -10.74 8.27
CA VAL A 84 -11.49 -11.35 9.23
C VAL A 84 -10.81 -12.33 10.21
N PRO A 85 -9.94 -13.28 9.78
CA PRO A 85 -9.26 -14.20 10.70
C PRO A 85 -8.35 -13.51 11.74
N PHE A 86 -7.95 -12.27 11.51
CA PHE A 86 -7.10 -11.49 12.42
C PHE A 86 -7.92 -10.64 13.41
N THR A 87 -9.25 -10.67 13.33
CA THR A 87 -10.13 -9.91 14.23
C THR A 87 -10.49 -10.66 15.51
N PHE A 88 -9.98 -11.89 15.68
CA PHE A 88 -10.15 -12.70 16.88
C PHE A 88 -9.17 -12.23 17.96
N GLY A 89 -9.66 -11.43 18.89
CA GLY A 89 -8.88 -10.87 20.00
C GLY A 89 -8.67 -9.36 19.87
N ASP A 90 -7.49 -8.90 20.29
CA ASP A 90 -7.09 -7.50 20.16
C ASP A 90 -6.92 -7.12 18.69
N LEU A 91 -7.75 -6.21 18.20
CA LEU A 91 -7.77 -5.80 16.79
C LEU A 91 -6.46 -5.13 16.37
N ARG A 92 -5.80 -4.37 17.24
CA ARG A 92 -4.51 -3.73 16.93
C ARG A 92 -3.43 -4.79 16.71
N LEU A 93 -3.32 -5.79 17.58
CA LEU A 93 -2.40 -6.91 17.40
C LEU A 93 -2.77 -7.72 16.15
N GLY A 94 -4.05 -7.94 15.91
CA GLY A 94 -4.59 -8.57 14.71
C GLY A 94 -4.12 -7.91 13.42
N ALA A 95 -4.30 -6.59 13.31
CA ALA A 95 -3.83 -5.79 12.19
C ALA A 95 -2.32 -5.93 11.96
N LYS A 96 -1.54 -5.88 13.05
CA LYS A 96 -0.08 -6.04 12.97
C LYS A 96 0.33 -7.40 12.42
N TRP A 97 -0.30 -8.49 12.89
CA TRP A 97 -0.05 -9.84 12.38
C TRP A 97 -0.52 -10.02 10.94
N ALA A 98 -1.61 -9.37 10.54
CA ALA A 98 -2.08 -9.38 9.16
C ALA A 98 -1.06 -8.74 8.21
N ALA A 99 -0.53 -7.56 8.56
CA ALA A 99 0.50 -6.88 7.78
C ALA A 99 1.76 -7.74 7.59
N VAL A 100 2.24 -8.39 8.65
CA VAL A 100 3.37 -9.34 8.59
C VAL A 100 3.04 -10.51 7.66
N THR A 101 1.84 -11.08 7.78
CA THR A 101 1.44 -12.25 7.00
C THR A 101 1.35 -11.92 5.51
N PHE A 102 0.66 -10.84 5.17
CA PHE A 102 0.42 -10.43 3.79
C PHE A 102 1.71 -9.99 3.08
N SER A 103 2.56 -9.21 3.76
CA SER A 103 3.89 -8.85 3.22
C SER A 103 4.78 -10.07 2.99
N SER A 104 4.82 -11.01 3.93
CA SER A 104 5.62 -12.24 3.78
C SER A 104 5.13 -13.13 2.62
N LEU A 105 3.80 -13.23 2.42
CA LEU A 105 3.23 -13.94 1.28
C LEU A 105 3.55 -13.24 -0.04
N ALA A 106 3.53 -11.91 -0.08
CA ALA A 106 3.91 -11.15 -1.27
C ALA A 106 5.38 -11.35 -1.64
N PHE A 107 6.29 -11.36 -0.65
CA PHE A 107 7.72 -11.63 -0.88
C PHE A 107 7.95 -13.06 -1.36
N LEU A 108 7.20 -14.02 -0.83
CA LEU A 108 7.20 -15.40 -1.31
C LEU A 108 6.70 -15.51 -2.77
N ALA A 109 5.70 -14.71 -3.17
CA ALA A 109 5.23 -14.65 -4.55
C ALA A 109 6.31 -14.11 -5.50
N VAL A 110 7.11 -13.12 -5.09
CA VAL A 110 8.28 -12.65 -5.85
C VAL A 110 9.33 -13.76 -5.97
N TRP A 111 9.62 -14.49 -4.89
CA TRP A 111 10.50 -15.66 -4.98
C TRP A 111 9.95 -16.71 -5.99
N TRP A 112 8.65 -16.97 -5.97
CA TRP A 112 8.00 -17.91 -6.88
C TRP A 112 8.12 -17.48 -8.34
N LEU A 113 7.98 -16.18 -8.63
CA LEU A 113 8.27 -15.57 -9.92
C LEU A 113 9.71 -15.87 -10.36
N LEU A 114 10.71 -15.51 -9.54
CA LEU A 114 12.13 -15.70 -9.85
C LEU A 114 12.48 -17.18 -10.04
N ARG A 115 11.96 -18.06 -9.19
CA ARG A 115 12.11 -19.51 -9.32
C ARG A 115 11.51 -20.02 -10.63
N GLY A 116 10.32 -19.53 -11.00
CA GLY A 116 9.65 -19.88 -12.25
C GLY A 116 10.45 -19.50 -13.50
N GLN A 117 11.22 -18.42 -13.43
CA GLN A 117 12.15 -17.98 -14.46
C GLN A 117 13.53 -18.68 -14.39
N ARG A 118 13.67 -19.70 -13.53
CA ARG A 118 14.91 -20.46 -13.32
C ARG A 118 16.11 -19.59 -12.93
N ILE A 119 15.85 -18.45 -12.28
CA ILE A 119 16.91 -17.53 -11.85
C ILE A 119 17.83 -18.23 -10.86
N ARG A 120 19.12 -18.19 -11.18
CA ARG A 120 20.15 -18.73 -10.30
C ARG A 120 20.17 -17.94 -8.99
N TYR A 121 20.21 -18.66 -7.86
CA TYR A 121 20.12 -18.07 -6.53
C TYR A 121 18.83 -17.26 -6.29
N SER A 122 17.70 -17.66 -6.90
CA SER A 122 16.39 -17.02 -6.72
C SER A 122 16.01 -16.74 -5.26
N ALA A 123 16.40 -17.62 -4.33
CA ALA A 123 16.21 -17.40 -2.89
C ALA A 123 17.00 -16.18 -2.37
N LEU A 124 18.28 -16.04 -2.73
CA LEU A 124 19.09 -14.89 -2.32
C LEU A 124 18.59 -13.59 -2.94
N TRP A 125 18.17 -13.63 -4.21
CA TRP A 125 17.53 -12.47 -4.85
C TRP A 125 16.24 -12.06 -4.14
N ALA A 126 15.40 -13.02 -3.74
CA ALA A 126 14.18 -12.72 -3.00
C ALA A 126 14.47 -12.16 -1.60
N LEU A 127 15.52 -12.62 -0.91
CA LEU A 127 15.99 -12.00 0.34
C LEU A 127 16.43 -10.55 0.15
N GLY A 128 16.80 -10.14 -1.07
CA GLY A 128 17.07 -8.74 -1.41
C GLY A 128 15.89 -7.80 -1.18
N LEU A 129 14.64 -8.31 -1.17
CA LEU A 129 13.47 -7.49 -0.83
C LEU A 129 13.54 -6.91 0.58
N LEU A 130 14.20 -7.63 1.49
CA LEU A 130 14.41 -7.19 2.87
C LEU A 130 15.55 -6.16 3.00
N ALA A 131 16.28 -5.89 1.92
CA ALA A 131 17.43 -4.98 1.90
C ALA A 131 17.27 -3.82 0.92
N VAL A 132 16.27 -3.84 0.03
CA VAL A 132 16.23 -2.96 -1.13
C VAL A 132 15.83 -1.51 -0.80
N SER A 133 15.00 -1.30 0.21
CA SER A 133 14.56 0.03 0.64
C SER A 133 13.86 -0.04 2.01
N GLU A 134 14.21 0.88 2.90
CA GLU A 134 13.51 1.05 4.17
C GLU A 134 12.06 1.50 3.94
N ALA A 135 11.85 2.52 3.11
CA ALA A 135 10.52 3.05 2.84
C ALA A 135 9.58 1.98 2.26
N PHE A 136 10.10 1.09 1.40
CA PHE A 136 9.37 -0.09 0.95
C PHE A 136 8.94 -0.99 2.13
N LEU A 137 9.85 -1.31 3.04
CA LEU A 137 9.55 -2.17 4.20
C LEU A 137 8.54 -1.52 5.16
N TYR A 138 8.63 -0.20 5.37
CA TYR A 138 7.64 0.55 6.11
C TYR A 138 6.25 0.44 5.45
N ARG A 139 6.16 0.65 4.12
CA ARG A 139 4.90 0.46 3.37
C ARG A 139 4.37 -0.98 3.45
N MET A 140 5.23 -1.99 3.44
CA MET A 140 4.82 -3.39 3.59
C MET A 140 4.35 -3.73 5.02
N SER A 141 4.66 -2.86 5.99
CA SER A 141 4.26 -3.00 7.39
C SER A 141 2.92 -2.30 7.71
N VAL A 142 2.43 -1.45 6.82
CA VAL A 142 1.12 -0.79 6.90
C VAL A 142 0.00 -1.81 6.62
N THR A 143 -1.06 -1.82 7.44
CA THR A 143 -2.17 -2.79 7.32
C THR A 143 -3.15 -2.37 6.22
N ARG A 144 -2.67 -2.39 4.97
CA ARG A 144 -3.42 -2.03 3.76
C ARG A 144 -3.18 -3.03 2.64
N ALA A 145 -4.01 -2.99 1.60
CA ALA A 145 -3.99 -3.95 0.49
C ALA A 145 -2.72 -3.91 -0.39
N GLN A 146 -1.86 -2.89 -0.25
CA GLN A 146 -0.66 -2.71 -1.08
C GLN A 146 0.34 -3.87 -1.05
N SER A 147 0.46 -4.58 0.07
CA SER A 147 1.32 -5.78 0.15
C SER A 147 0.77 -6.92 -0.71
N LEU A 148 -0.55 -7.19 -0.61
CA LEU A 148 -1.21 -8.19 -1.46
C LEU A 148 -1.18 -7.80 -2.94
N SER A 149 -1.31 -6.50 -3.26
CA SER A 149 -1.13 -5.96 -4.62
C SER A 149 0.22 -6.36 -5.21
N LEU A 150 1.33 -6.17 -4.49
CA LEU A 150 2.66 -6.60 -4.94
C LEU A 150 2.69 -8.11 -5.25
N GLY A 151 2.11 -8.93 -4.37
CA GLY A 151 2.02 -10.38 -4.57
C GLY A 151 1.22 -10.75 -5.82
N ILE A 152 0.08 -10.10 -6.03
CA ILE A 152 -0.76 -10.26 -7.23
C ILE A 152 0.03 -9.89 -8.49
N LEU A 153 0.72 -8.75 -8.51
CA LEU A 153 1.51 -8.34 -9.67
C LEU A 153 2.66 -9.31 -9.96
N ALA A 154 3.32 -9.84 -8.93
CA ALA A 154 4.37 -10.85 -9.08
C ALA A 154 3.82 -12.18 -9.66
N LEU A 155 2.67 -12.65 -9.19
CA LEU A 155 1.99 -13.82 -9.75
C LEU A 155 1.50 -13.58 -11.18
N GLY A 156 1.03 -12.36 -11.47
CA GLY A 156 0.65 -11.92 -12.81
C GLY A 156 1.81 -12.06 -13.79
N LEU A 157 2.97 -11.48 -13.46
CA LEU A 157 4.19 -11.66 -14.25
C LEU A 157 4.60 -13.12 -14.38
N HIS A 158 4.51 -13.89 -13.31
CA HIS A 158 4.87 -15.31 -13.33
C HIS A 158 4.04 -16.09 -14.35
N TRP A 159 2.73 -15.87 -14.40
CA TRP A 159 1.84 -16.53 -15.36
C TRP A 159 1.93 -15.98 -16.78
N MET A 160 2.27 -14.70 -16.96
CA MET A 160 2.63 -14.15 -18.28
C MET A 160 3.89 -14.83 -18.83
N PHE A 161 4.95 -14.93 -18.04
CA PHE A 161 6.22 -15.51 -18.49
C PHE A 161 6.18 -17.04 -18.66
N THR A 162 5.34 -17.74 -17.89
CA THR A 162 5.18 -19.20 -18.01
C THR A 162 4.12 -19.63 -19.02
N GLY A 163 3.47 -18.68 -19.71
CA GLY A 163 2.45 -18.97 -20.72
C GLY A 163 1.09 -19.41 -20.17
N ARG A 164 0.89 -19.37 -18.84
CA ARG A 164 -0.31 -19.88 -18.15
C ARG A 164 -1.44 -18.85 -18.09
N HIS A 165 -1.73 -18.19 -19.20
CA HIS A 165 -2.55 -16.96 -19.25
C HIS A 165 -3.97 -17.09 -18.70
N ARG A 166 -4.58 -18.27 -18.70
CA ARG A 166 -5.95 -18.48 -18.17
C ARG A 166 -6.09 -18.07 -16.70
N HIS A 167 -5.04 -18.25 -15.89
CA HIS A 167 -5.04 -17.87 -14.48
C HIS A 167 -5.10 -16.35 -14.29
N LEU A 168 -4.71 -15.55 -15.29
CA LEU A 168 -4.76 -14.10 -15.23
C LEU A 168 -6.20 -13.57 -15.15
N ALA A 169 -7.19 -14.29 -15.70
CA ALA A 169 -8.59 -13.91 -15.56
C ALA A 169 -9.07 -14.04 -14.11
N ALA A 170 -8.78 -15.16 -13.45
CA ALA A 170 -9.10 -15.34 -12.04
C ALA A 170 -8.34 -14.33 -11.16
N LEU A 171 -7.06 -14.08 -11.48
CA LEU A 171 -6.24 -13.12 -10.74
C LEU A 171 -6.76 -11.69 -10.85
N ALA A 172 -7.08 -11.24 -12.07
CA ALA A 172 -7.62 -9.91 -12.31
C ALA A 172 -8.99 -9.73 -11.66
N PHE A 173 -9.86 -10.75 -11.74
CA PHE A 173 -11.14 -10.79 -11.03
C PHE A 173 -10.96 -10.55 -9.52
N LEU A 174 -10.09 -11.34 -8.88
CA LEU A 174 -9.83 -11.21 -7.44
C LEU A 174 -9.16 -9.88 -7.10
N TYR A 175 -8.34 -9.35 -8.01
CA TYR A 175 -7.64 -8.09 -7.77
C TYR A 175 -8.63 -6.90 -7.74
N VAL A 176 -9.63 -6.86 -8.63
CA VAL A 176 -10.72 -5.86 -8.57
C VAL A 176 -11.40 -5.85 -7.21
N TRP A 177 -11.62 -7.03 -6.62
CA TRP A 177 -12.27 -7.15 -5.32
C TRP A 177 -11.33 -6.84 -4.15
N THR A 178 -10.01 -6.90 -4.36
CA THR A 178 -9.01 -6.69 -3.32
C THR A 178 -8.64 -5.23 -3.17
N TYR A 179 -8.48 -4.50 -4.28
CA TYR A 179 -7.86 -3.18 -4.26
C TYR A 179 -8.10 -2.36 -5.53
N ASP A 180 -8.30 -1.05 -5.35
CA ASP A 180 -8.47 -0.09 -6.46
C ASP A 180 -7.28 0.07 -7.38
N ALA A 181 -6.08 -0.38 -7.00
CA ALA A 181 -4.93 -0.41 -7.91
C ALA A 181 -4.97 -1.58 -8.92
N PHE A 182 -6.11 -2.26 -9.07
CA PHE A 182 -6.31 -3.31 -10.09
C PHE A 182 -5.88 -2.92 -11.52
N PRO A 183 -5.98 -1.64 -11.98
CA PRO A 183 -5.47 -1.25 -13.29
C PRO A 183 -3.99 -1.55 -13.52
N LEU A 184 -3.18 -1.64 -12.45
CA LEU A 184 -1.76 -1.97 -12.54
C LEU A 184 -1.49 -3.33 -13.20
N LEU A 185 -2.38 -4.32 -13.03
CA LEU A 185 -2.21 -5.61 -13.70
C LEU A 185 -2.44 -5.49 -15.21
N THR A 186 -3.37 -4.64 -15.63
CA THR A 186 -3.59 -4.32 -17.06
C THR A 186 -2.37 -3.62 -17.64
N VAL A 187 -1.80 -2.64 -16.91
CA VAL A 187 -0.56 -1.95 -17.30
C VAL A 187 0.58 -2.96 -17.49
N LEU A 188 0.77 -3.91 -16.57
CA LEU A 188 1.78 -4.97 -16.75
C LEU A 188 1.50 -5.86 -17.97
N GLY A 189 0.24 -6.18 -18.26
CA GLY A 189 -0.15 -6.92 -19.47
C GLY A 189 0.20 -6.18 -20.76
N VAL A 190 0.02 -4.85 -20.78
CA VAL A 190 0.44 -3.98 -21.89
C VAL A 190 1.96 -3.95 -22.01
N ILE A 191 2.68 -3.76 -20.91
CA ILE A 191 4.15 -3.76 -20.89
C ILE A 191 4.71 -5.09 -21.41
N TYR A 192 4.15 -6.22 -20.96
CA TYR A 192 4.53 -7.54 -21.46
C TYR A 192 4.31 -7.68 -22.97
N THR A 193 3.15 -7.24 -23.46
CA THR A 193 2.82 -7.29 -24.90
C THR A 193 3.77 -6.41 -25.70
N LEU A 194 4.09 -5.22 -25.20
CA LEU A 194 5.06 -4.31 -25.82
C LEU A 194 6.46 -4.93 -25.83
N ALA A 195 6.90 -5.52 -24.72
CA ALA A 195 8.19 -6.21 -24.64
C ALA A 195 8.28 -7.37 -25.65
N LEU A 196 7.21 -8.16 -25.79
CA LEU A 196 7.13 -9.23 -26.78
C LEU A 196 7.25 -8.70 -28.22
N PHE A 197 6.59 -7.58 -28.51
CA PHE A 197 6.68 -6.92 -29.81
C PHE A 197 8.09 -6.36 -30.06
N LEU A 198 8.70 -5.68 -29.09
CA LEU A 198 10.02 -5.07 -29.24
C LEU A 198 11.14 -6.12 -29.40
N ILE A 199 11.07 -7.21 -28.64
CA ILE A 199 12.13 -8.24 -28.59
C ILE A 199 11.93 -9.33 -29.65
N GLU A 200 10.73 -9.88 -29.78
CA GLU A 200 10.45 -11.02 -30.66
C GLU A 200 9.72 -10.62 -31.95
N ARG A 201 9.31 -9.35 -32.11
CA ARG A 201 8.47 -8.89 -33.24
C ARG A 201 7.16 -9.68 -33.36
N ARG A 202 6.67 -10.19 -32.24
CA ARG A 202 5.41 -10.94 -32.12
C ARG A 202 4.43 -10.18 -31.25
N ILE A 203 3.15 -10.24 -31.61
CA ILE A 203 2.07 -9.69 -30.79
C ILE A 203 1.27 -10.86 -30.26
N ASN A 204 1.15 -10.95 -28.93
CA ASN A 204 0.30 -11.93 -28.26
C ASN A 204 -0.61 -11.21 -27.28
N LEU A 205 -1.86 -10.99 -27.69
CA LEU A 205 -2.85 -10.31 -26.86
C LEU A 205 -3.54 -11.24 -25.85
N ARG A 206 -3.29 -12.56 -25.89
CA ARG A 206 -3.97 -13.52 -24.99
C ARG A 206 -3.84 -13.15 -23.50
N PRO A 207 -2.66 -12.80 -22.96
CA PRO A 207 -2.55 -12.39 -21.56
C PRO A 207 -3.42 -11.17 -21.26
N LEU A 208 -3.35 -10.14 -22.12
CA LEU A 208 -4.13 -8.91 -21.95
C LEU A 208 -5.63 -9.19 -22.01
N LEU A 209 -6.09 -10.02 -22.95
CA LEU A 209 -7.50 -10.41 -23.06
C LEU A 209 -8.01 -11.15 -21.82
N TYR A 210 -7.22 -12.06 -21.24
CA TYR A 210 -7.61 -12.71 -19.98
C TYR A 210 -7.65 -11.75 -18.80
N ILE A 211 -6.71 -10.80 -18.71
CA ILE A 211 -6.75 -9.74 -17.68
C ILE A 211 -8.01 -8.90 -17.85
N LEU A 212 -8.29 -8.41 -19.05
CA LEU A 212 -9.48 -7.61 -19.34
C LEU A 212 -10.78 -8.36 -19.05
N LEU A 213 -10.85 -9.65 -19.42
CA LEU A 213 -11.99 -10.50 -19.10
C LEU A 213 -12.18 -10.64 -17.59
N GLY A 214 -11.10 -10.92 -16.85
CA GLY A 214 -11.14 -11.02 -15.40
C GLY A 214 -11.56 -9.71 -14.73
N THR A 215 -11.01 -8.59 -15.17
CA THR A 215 -11.39 -7.25 -14.70
C THR A 215 -12.86 -6.96 -14.98
N ALA A 216 -13.35 -7.21 -16.20
CA ALA A 216 -14.74 -6.99 -16.56
C ALA A 216 -15.70 -7.84 -15.72
N LEU A 217 -15.39 -9.13 -15.52
CA LEU A 217 -16.15 -10.00 -14.63
C LEU A 217 -16.07 -9.55 -13.16
N GLY A 218 -14.90 -9.10 -12.72
CA GLY A 218 -14.69 -8.61 -11.35
C GLY A 218 -15.53 -7.37 -11.05
N LEU A 219 -15.66 -6.48 -12.02
CA LEU A 219 -16.50 -5.29 -11.93
C LEU A 219 -18.00 -5.61 -12.03
N ALA A 220 -18.38 -6.47 -12.98
CA ALA A 220 -19.79 -6.79 -13.25
C ALA A 220 -20.43 -7.70 -12.19
N LEU A 221 -19.66 -8.64 -11.61
CA LEU A 221 -20.16 -9.58 -10.60
C LEU A 221 -19.91 -9.08 -9.16
N ASN A 222 -19.48 -7.83 -8.98
CA ASN A 222 -19.17 -7.25 -7.68
C ASN A 222 -20.42 -7.15 -6.78
N LEU A 223 -20.27 -7.43 -5.48
CA LEU A 223 -21.36 -7.32 -4.49
C LEU A 223 -21.95 -5.91 -4.34
N TYR A 224 -21.21 -4.89 -4.78
CA TYR A 224 -21.60 -3.48 -4.77
C TYR A 224 -21.88 -2.95 -6.19
N PHE A 225 -22.20 -3.82 -7.15
CA PHE A 225 -22.64 -3.37 -8.47
C PHE A 225 -24.04 -2.72 -8.38
N PRO A 226 -24.27 -1.54 -8.99
CA PRO A 226 -23.37 -0.76 -9.85
C PRO A 226 -22.58 0.37 -9.13
N GLN A 227 -22.73 0.53 -7.81
CA GLN A 227 -22.06 1.58 -7.02
C GLN A 227 -20.54 1.57 -7.20
N ASN A 228 -19.94 0.38 -7.33
CA ASN A 228 -18.50 0.25 -7.61
C ASN A 228 -18.06 1.00 -8.87
N LEU A 229 -18.84 1.01 -9.95
CA LEU A 229 -18.50 1.70 -11.19
C LEU A 229 -18.55 3.22 -11.01
N VAL A 230 -19.59 3.71 -10.33
CA VAL A 230 -19.77 5.13 -10.00
C VAL A 230 -18.61 5.61 -9.14
N PHE A 231 -18.29 4.85 -8.08
CA PHE A 231 -17.18 5.15 -7.20
C PHE A 231 -15.84 5.14 -7.95
N ILE A 232 -15.54 4.11 -8.75
CA ILE A 232 -14.27 4.04 -9.51
C ILE A 232 -14.13 5.25 -10.44
N TYR A 233 -15.21 5.67 -11.10
CA TYR A 233 -15.22 6.88 -11.92
C TYR A 233 -14.86 8.13 -11.10
N HIS A 234 -15.53 8.33 -9.96
CA HIS A 234 -15.25 9.47 -9.07
C HIS A 234 -13.91 9.39 -8.34
N HIS A 235 -13.38 8.19 -8.10
CA HIS A 235 -12.12 7.97 -7.37
C HIS A 235 -10.90 8.07 -8.27
N LEU A 236 -10.96 7.53 -9.50
CA LEU A 236 -9.83 7.51 -10.43
C LEU A 236 -9.76 8.75 -11.30
N LEU A 237 -10.89 9.30 -11.76
CA LEU A 237 -10.87 10.40 -12.73
C LEU A 237 -10.18 11.66 -12.19
N PRO A 238 -10.50 12.16 -10.97
CA PRO A 238 -9.86 13.36 -10.44
C PRO A 238 -8.34 13.18 -10.25
N LYS A 239 -7.89 11.95 -9.95
CA LYS A 239 -6.48 11.59 -9.76
C LYS A 239 -5.69 11.56 -11.07
N LEU A 240 -6.37 11.50 -12.23
CA LEU A 240 -5.76 11.52 -13.55
C LEU A 240 -5.75 12.91 -14.20
N THR A 241 -6.58 13.84 -13.72
CA THR A 241 -6.79 15.14 -14.36
C THR A 241 -6.28 16.34 -13.54
N ASP A 242 -5.47 16.12 -12.50
CA ASP A 242 -4.92 17.16 -11.60
C ASP A 242 -5.97 18.12 -11.00
N ALA A 243 -7.25 17.70 -10.95
CA ALA A 243 -8.38 18.61 -10.77
C ALA A 243 -8.67 18.99 -9.30
N THR A 244 -7.83 18.60 -8.35
CA THR A 244 -8.08 18.87 -6.92
C THR A 244 -6.86 19.49 -6.26
N SER A 245 -6.93 20.78 -5.96
CA SER A 245 -5.98 21.53 -5.12
C SER A 245 -6.09 21.16 -3.61
N THR A 246 -6.68 20.01 -3.30
CA THR A 246 -6.92 19.55 -1.94
C THR A 246 -5.67 18.89 -1.37
N ARG A 247 -5.34 19.21 -0.12
CA ARG A 247 -4.27 18.52 0.62
C ARG A 247 -4.67 17.08 0.88
N VAL A 248 -4.29 16.18 -0.02
CA VAL A 248 -4.37 14.73 0.16
C VAL A 248 -3.24 14.23 1.07
N GLY A 249 -3.29 12.97 1.49
CA GLY A 249 -2.24 12.36 2.30
C GLY A 249 -0.85 12.52 1.69
N ASN A 250 0.18 12.66 2.53
CA ASN A 250 1.56 12.97 2.12
C ASN A 250 2.16 11.98 1.10
N GLU A 251 1.58 10.79 0.96
CA GLU A 251 2.01 9.73 0.04
C GLU A 251 1.84 10.08 -1.45
N TRP A 252 0.98 11.04 -1.77
CA TRP A 252 0.69 11.47 -3.14
C TRP A 252 1.64 12.55 -3.66
N PHE A 253 2.46 13.14 -2.79
CA PHE A 253 3.48 14.10 -3.19
C PHE A 253 4.80 13.39 -3.51
N PRO A 254 5.67 13.97 -4.36
CA PRO A 254 6.96 13.39 -4.68
C PRO A 254 7.91 13.40 -3.47
N TYR A 255 8.95 12.57 -3.53
CA TYR A 255 10.11 12.71 -2.64
C TYR A 255 10.92 13.93 -3.07
N ASP A 256 11.50 14.66 -2.12
CA ASP A 256 12.64 15.52 -2.42
C ASP A 256 13.79 14.64 -2.94
N THR A 257 14.56 15.11 -3.91
CA THR A 257 15.65 14.30 -4.52
C THR A 257 16.62 13.74 -3.48
N VAL A 258 16.87 14.49 -2.39
CA VAL A 258 17.68 14.06 -1.25
C VAL A 258 17.00 12.91 -0.49
N GLN A 259 15.70 13.04 -0.16
CA GLN A 259 14.94 11.99 0.51
C GLN A 259 14.85 10.71 -0.33
N LEU A 260 14.77 10.81 -1.66
CA LEU A 260 14.78 9.63 -2.54
C LEU A 260 16.11 8.87 -2.45
N LEU A 261 17.24 9.60 -2.45
CA LEU A 261 18.58 9.03 -2.33
C LEU A 261 18.83 8.45 -0.93
N GLU A 262 18.23 9.02 0.11
CA GLU A 262 18.30 8.49 1.47
C GLU A 262 17.45 7.23 1.63
N ASN A 263 16.23 7.20 1.08
CA ASN A 263 15.24 6.14 1.34
C ASN A 263 15.33 4.94 0.38
N SER A 264 15.93 5.13 -0.80
CA SER A 264 15.97 4.12 -1.88
C SER A 264 17.33 3.93 -2.57
N PRO A 265 18.50 4.12 -1.91
CA PRO A 265 19.79 4.02 -2.58
C PRO A 265 20.06 2.61 -3.11
N LEU A 266 19.66 1.58 -2.37
CA LEU A 266 19.83 0.18 -2.78
C LEU A 266 18.87 -0.23 -3.90
N ALA A 267 17.66 0.35 -3.96
CA ALA A 267 16.72 0.17 -5.06
C ALA A 267 17.25 0.80 -6.37
N LEU A 268 17.76 2.03 -6.29
CA LEU A 268 18.41 2.70 -7.42
C LEU A 268 19.66 1.93 -7.85
N ALA A 269 20.49 1.49 -6.90
CA ALA A 269 21.65 0.66 -7.18
C ALA A 269 21.27 -0.67 -7.84
N ALA A 270 20.18 -1.32 -7.42
CA ALA A 270 19.68 -2.54 -8.06
C ALA A 270 19.26 -2.27 -9.52
N PHE A 271 18.53 -1.19 -9.78
CA PHE A 271 18.14 -0.81 -11.13
C PHE A 271 19.37 -0.52 -12.02
N VAL A 272 20.32 0.30 -11.52
CA VAL A 272 21.59 0.59 -12.22
C VAL A 272 22.40 -0.69 -12.44
N ALA A 273 22.47 -1.58 -11.44
CA ALA A 273 23.16 -2.86 -11.57
C ALA A 273 22.52 -3.73 -12.66
N GLY A 274 21.20 -3.73 -12.80
CA GLY A 274 20.51 -4.41 -13.90
C GLY A 274 20.89 -3.81 -15.27
N ALA A 275 20.92 -2.47 -15.39
CA ALA A 275 21.32 -1.80 -16.62
C ALA A 275 22.79 -2.09 -16.98
N LEU A 276 23.70 -2.12 -15.99
CA LEU A 276 25.09 -2.52 -16.17
C LEU A 276 25.20 -3.97 -16.66
N ALA A 277 24.40 -4.90 -16.11
CA ALA A 277 24.38 -6.29 -16.57
C ALA A 277 24.00 -6.43 -18.05
N LEU A 278 23.05 -5.62 -18.54
CA LEU A 278 22.71 -5.58 -19.96
C LEU A 278 23.89 -5.14 -20.82
N GLY A 279 24.59 -4.07 -20.42
CA GLY A 279 25.78 -3.57 -21.12
C GLY A 279 26.94 -4.57 -21.12
N LEU A 280 27.14 -5.27 -20.00
CA LEU A 280 28.20 -6.28 -19.85
C LEU A 280 27.91 -7.58 -20.62
N GLY A 281 26.65 -7.96 -20.75
CA GLY A 281 26.27 -9.21 -21.41
C GLY A 281 26.44 -9.19 -22.91
N GLY A 282 26.35 -8.02 -23.56
CA GLY A 282 26.38 -7.90 -25.03
C GLY A 282 25.29 -8.71 -25.74
N ARG A 283 24.31 -9.23 -24.99
CA ARG A 283 23.21 -10.08 -25.46
C ARG A 283 21.95 -9.24 -25.62
N LYS A 284 21.10 -9.65 -26.57
CA LYS A 284 19.75 -9.10 -26.69
C LYS A 284 18.95 -9.46 -25.44
N MET A 285 18.12 -8.53 -24.97
CA MET A 285 17.24 -8.75 -23.83
C MET A 285 16.25 -9.89 -24.13
N THR A 286 15.93 -10.69 -23.11
CA THR A 286 14.76 -11.59 -23.19
C THR A 286 13.47 -10.79 -22.98
N VAL A 287 12.32 -11.33 -23.37
CA VAL A 287 11.01 -10.70 -23.11
C VAL A 287 10.80 -10.47 -21.61
N ALA A 288 11.22 -11.42 -20.75
CA ALA A 288 11.10 -11.29 -19.31
C ALA A 288 11.96 -10.14 -18.77
N THR A 289 13.23 -10.05 -19.19
CA THR A 289 14.13 -8.95 -18.81
C THR A 289 13.62 -7.60 -19.31
N ALA A 290 13.11 -7.52 -20.55
CA ALA A 290 12.53 -6.30 -21.12
C ALA A 290 11.25 -5.87 -20.40
N THR A 291 10.37 -6.81 -20.08
CA THR A 291 9.14 -6.54 -19.32
C THR A 291 9.49 -5.99 -17.94
N ALA A 292 10.43 -6.62 -17.23
CA ALA A 292 10.86 -6.17 -15.91
C ALA A 292 11.56 -4.80 -15.96
N PHE A 293 12.40 -4.56 -16.97
CA PHE A 293 13.03 -3.26 -17.19
C PHE A 293 11.99 -2.15 -17.40
N LEU A 294 11.05 -2.35 -18.34
CA LEU A 294 10.01 -1.37 -18.66
C LEU A 294 9.08 -1.12 -17.46
N ALA A 295 8.72 -2.16 -16.71
CA ALA A 295 7.93 -2.03 -15.49
C ALA A 295 8.70 -1.27 -14.39
N ALA A 296 9.97 -1.60 -14.15
CA ALA A 296 10.80 -0.90 -13.19
C ALA A 296 11.02 0.57 -13.60
N ALA A 297 11.23 0.85 -14.89
CA ALA A 297 11.34 2.20 -15.40
C ALA A 297 10.05 3.00 -15.21
N LEU A 298 8.89 2.40 -15.54
CA LEU A 298 7.58 3.03 -15.31
C LEU A 298 7.36 3.34 -13.82
N PHE A 299 7.54 2.37 -12.93
CA PHE A 299 7.37 2.60 -11.50
C PHE A 299 8.38 3.58 -10.94
N GLY A 300 9.61 3.62 -11.48
CA GLY A 300 10.61 4.63 -11.14
C GLY A 300 10.15 6.04 -11.54
N LEU A 301 9.62 6.20 -12.77
CA LEU A 301 9.03 7.47 -13.21
C LEU A 301 7.85 7.90 -12.34
N MET A 302 6.97 6.96 -11.97
CA MET A 302 5.84 7.24 -11.10
C MET A 302 6.29 7.56 -9.65
N LEU A 303 7.39 6.98 -9.18
CA LEU A 303 7.99 7.31 -7.87
C LEU A 303 8.48 8.76 -7.81
N PHE A 304 8.98 9.31 -8.92
CA PHE A 304 9.29 10.73 -9.01
C PHE A 304 8.06 11.64 -8.96
N GLN A 305 6.85 11.09 -9.20
CA GLN A 305 5.59 11.84 -9.10
C GLN A 305 4.94 11.68 -7.72
N ALA A 306 4.95 10.48 -7.14
CA ALA A 306 4.33 10.19 -5.85
C ALA A 306 5.12 9.15 -5.04
N ARG A 307 5.33 9.43 -3.76
CA ARG A 307 6.02 8.54 -2.79
C ARG A 307 5.42 7.14 -2.75
N ARG A 308 4.12 7.01 -2.97
CA ARG A 308 3.39 5.73 -2.95
C ARG A 308 3.97 4.65 -3.87
N PHE A 309 4.60 5.03 -4.99
CA PHE A 309 5.20 4.05 -5.90
C PHE A 309 6.47 3.38 -5.37
N VAL A 310 6.93 3.75 -4.18
CA VAL A 310 7.97 3.00 -3.44
C VAL A 310 7.50 1.58 -3.07
N GLU A 311 6.19 1.32 -3.13
CA GLU A 311 5.61 -0.03 -3.03
C GLU A 311 6.00 -0.94 -4.20
N TYR A 312 6.31 -0.37 -5.38
CA TYR A 312 6.49 -1.10 -6.63
C TYR A 312 7.90 -0.92 -7.23
N PHE A 313 8.48 0.28 -7.20
CA PHE A 313 9.78 0.51 -7.84
C PHE A 313 10.90 -0.36 -7.24
N PRO A 314 11.15 -0.39 -5.92
CA PRO A 314 12.18 -1.23 -5.32
C PRO A 314 12.07 -2.73 -5.65
N PRO A 315 10.92 -3.41 -5.47
CA PRO A 315 10.82 -4.83 -5.83
C PRO A 315 10.96 -5.07 -7.34
N PHE A 316 10.43 -4.20 -8.20
CA PHE A 316 10.56 -4.37 -9.65
C PHE A 316 11.98 -4.08 -10.15
N GLY A 317 12.69 -3.11 -9.55
CA GLY A 317 14.10 -2.86 -9.79
C GLY A 317 14.96 -4.07 -9.43
N LEU A 318 14.65 -4.74 -8.31
CA LEU A 318 15.30 -5.98 -7.89
C LEU A 318 14.97 -7.16 -8.83
N ILE A 319 13.71 -7.32 -9.24
CA ILE A 319 13.30 -8.34 -10.22
C ILE A 319 14.04 -8.14 -11.55
N PHE A 320 14.12 -6.89 -12.03
CA PHE A 320 14.88 -6.55 -13.23
C PHE A 320 16.36 -6.90 -13.07
N ALA A 321 17.00 -6.51 -11.97
CA ALA A 321 18.39 -6.85 -11.68
C ALA A 321 18.62 -8.36 -11.69
N ALA A 322 17.75 -9.12 -11.01
CA ALA A 322 17.84 -10.58 -10.96
C ALA A 322 17.75 -11.22 -12.36
N LEU A 323 16.83 -10.75 -13.20
CA LEU A 323 16.65 -11.21 -14.58
C LEU A 323 17.83 -10.81 -15.49
N ALA A 324 18.37 -9.61 -15.33
CA ALA A 324 19.48 -9.12 -16.14
C ALA A 324 20.81 -9.80 -15.79
N TRP A 325 21.05 -10.10 -14.51
CA TRP A 325 22.26 -10.77 -14.06
C TRP A 325 22.23 -12.29 -14.26
N SER A 326 21.06 -12.93 -14.31
CA SER A 326 20.97 -14.40 -14.41
C SER A 326 21.80 -15.01 -15.55
N PRO A 327 21.75 -14.51 -16.80
CA PRO A 327 22.54 -15.08 -17.90
C PRO A 327 24.06 -14.98 -17.69
N LEU A 328 24.53 -13.97 -16.94
CA LEU A 328 25.96 -13.79 -16.64
C LEU A 328 26.47 -14.78 -15.57
N LEU A 329 25.56 -15.36 -14.79
CA LEU A 329 25.84 -16.29 -13.71
C LEU A 329 25.69 -17.76 -14.15
N GLU A 330 25.30 -18.03 -15.40
CA GLU A 330 25.20 -19.38 -15.95
C GLU A 330 26.57 -19.88 -16.49
N PRO A 331 27.12 -20.98 -15.94
CA PRO A 331 28.38 -21.54 -16.40
C PRO A 331 28.18 -22.26 -17.74
N GLY A 332 28.85 -21.78 -18.78
CA GLY A 332 28.97 -22.49 -20.07
C GLY A 332 28.25 -21.86 -21.25
N GLU A 333 27.42 -20.83 -21.06
CA GLU A 333 26.89 -20.07 -22.19
C GLU A 333 27.89 -19.01 -22.64
N ALA A 334 28.32 -19.09 -23.90
CA ALA A 334 29.33 -18.23 -24.52
C ALA A 334 29.05 -16.74 -24.25
N VAL A 335 29.84 -16.12 -23.37
CA VAL A 335 30.19 -14.71 -23.53
C VAL A 335 31.10 -14.67 -24.76
N PRO A 336 30.85 -13.80 -25.76
CA PRO A 336 31.67 -13.75 -26.97
C PRO A 336 33.17 -13.74 -26.63
N ALA A 337 33.91 -14.71 -27.18
CA ALA A 337 35.35 -14.82 -26.97
C ALA A 337 36.02 -13.56 -27.53
N GLY A 338 36.54 -12.71 -26.63
CA GLY A 338 37.12 -11.40 -26.98
C GLY A 338 36.79 -10.30 -25.98
N LEU A 339 35.72 -10.44 -25.18
CA LEU A 339 35.38 -9.49 -24.12
C LEU A 339 36.10 -9.82 -22.80
N PRO A 340 36.64 -8.82 -22.06
CA PRO A 340 37.23 -9.03 -20.72
C PRO A 340 36.23 -9.65 -19.72
N VAL A 341 34.94 -9.54 -20.03
CA VAL A 341 33.80 -10.12 -19.30
C VAL A 341 33.86 -11.66 -19.23
N SER A 342 34.51 -12.34 -20.18
CA SER A 342 34.61 -13.82 -20.19
C SER A 342 35.45 -14.38 -19.02
N ARG A 343 36.56 -13.72 -18.66
CA ARG A 343 37.37 -14.08 -17.48
C ARG A 343 36.74 -13.58 -16.17
N PHE A 344 36.06 -12.44 -16.24
CA PHE A 344 35.34 -11.85 -15.10
C PHE A 344 34.14 -12.70 -14.69
N SER A 345 33.32 -13.18 -15.62
CA SER A 345 32.14 -14.02 -15.37
C SER A 345 32.46 -15.36 -14.71
N VAL A 346 33.55 -16.03 -15.11
CA VAL A 346 33.97 -17.31 -14.49
C VAL A 346 34.45 -17.11 -13.05
N LYS A 347 35.24 -16.06 -12.77
CA LYS A 347 35.65 -15.72 -11.39
C LYS A 347 34.47 -15.23 -10.56
N LEU A 348 33.61 -14.37 -11.13
CA LEU A 348 32.41 -13.86 -10.48
C LEU A 348 31.47 -14.99 -10.13
N ASN A 349 31.25 -15.99 -10.98
CA ASN A 349 30.35 -17.11 -10.67
C ASN A 349 30.80 -17.95 -9.46
N ARG A 350 32.12 -18.10 -9.27
CA ARG A 350 32.69 -18.81 -8.12
C ARG A 350 32.49 -18.05 -6.80
N PHE A 351 32.49 -16.72 -6.85
CA PHE A 351 32.34 -15.85 -5.67
C PHE A 351 30.98 -15.14 -5.59
N ALA A 352 30.08 -15.35 -6.55
CA ALA A 352 28.78 -14.68 -6.65
C ALA A 352 27.94 -14.77 -5.37
N PRO A 353 27.79 -15.95 -4.71
CA PRO A 353 27.07 -16.00 -3.45
C PRO A 353 27.77 -15.23 -2.32
N LEU A 354 29.11 -15.18 -2.31
CA LEU A 354 29.87 -14.39 -1.33
C LEU A 354 29.70 -12.88 -1.58
N VAL A 355 29.81 -12.44 -2.83
CA VAL A 355 29.60 -11.03 -3.21
C VAL A 355 28.16 -10.60 -2.91
N LEU A 356 27.17 -11.42 -3.29
CA LEU A 356 25.78 -11.17 -2.96
C LEU A 356 25.56 -11.12 -1.44
N ALA A 357 26.18 -12.01 -0.66
CA ALA A 357 26.08 -11.98 0.79
C ALA A 357 26.75 -10.74 1.41
N VAL A 358 27.91 -10.31 0.91
CA VAL A 358 28.61 -9.10 1.37
C VAL A 358 27.81 -7.83 1.08
N ILE A 359 27.01 -7.81 0.01
CA ILE A 359 26.09 -6.70 -0.29
C ILE A 359 24.80 -6.82 0.53
N LEU A 360 24.23 -8.04 0.63
CA LEU A 360 22.97 -8.31 1.31
C LEU A 360 23.05 -8.07 2.81
N LEU A 361 24.07 -8.60 3.50
CA LEU A 361 24.09 -8.59 4.98
C LEU A 361 24.14 -7.17 5.57
N PRO A 362 25.00 -6.24 5.08
CA PRO A 362 24.95 -4.85 5.52
C PRO A 362 23.63 -4.16 5.13
N GLY A 363 23.13 -4.41 3.91
CA GLY A 363 21.86 -3.84 3.46
C GLY A 363 20.68 -4.28 4.33
N LEU A 364 20.60 -5.57 4.66
CA LEU A 364 19.63 -6.15 5.59
C LEU A 364 19.72 -5.50 6.97
N TYR A 365 20.94 -5.34 7.50
CA TYR A 365 21.13 -4.73 8.81
C TYR A 365 20.70 -3.26 8.84
N LEU A 366 21.14 -2.45 7.87
CA LEU A 366 20.82 -1.03 7.79
C LEU A 366 19.32 -0.80 7.58
N THR A 367 18.74 -1.43 6.55
CA THR A 367 17.30 -1.27 6.27
C THR A 367 16.40 -1.82 7.37
N HIS A 368 16.84 -2.86 8.10
CA HIS A 368 16.13 -3.34 9.29
C HIS A 368 16.11 -2.28 10.40
N GLN A 369 17.27 -1.69 10.71
CA GLN A 369 17.37 -0.63 11.73
C GLN A 369 16.55 0.60 11.34
N ASP A 370 16.67 1.04 10.09
CA ASP A 370 15.96 2.21 9.60
C ASP A 370 14.45 1.96 9.57
N ALA A 371 14.01 0.76 9.13
CA ALA A 371 12.58 0.41 9.14
C ALA A 371 12.02 0.34 10.56
N GLN A 372 12.77 -0.22 11.52
CA GLN A 372 12.37 -0.17 12.93
C GLN A 372 12.30 1.27 13.45
N ALA A 373 13.26 2.12 13.08
CA ALA A 373 13.27 3.52 13.50
C ALA A 373 12.06 4.29 12.94
N SER A 374 11.69 4.06 11.67
CA SER A 374 10.49 4.66 11.07
C SER A 374 9.20 4.17 11.70
N ILE A 375 9.08 2.86 11.94
CA ILE A 375 7.89 2.28 12.59
C ILE A 375 7.73 2.83 14.03
N ARG A 376 8.82 3.04 14.76
CA ARG A 376 8.80 3.64 16.10
C ARG A 376 8.32 5.10 16.14
N ARG A 377 8.26 5.80 15.00
CA ARG A 377 7.72 7.17 14.90
C ARG A 377 6.19 7.20 14.75
N ALA A 378 5.54 6.04 14.73
CA ALA A 378 4.09 5.94 14.68
C ALA A 378 3.40 6.75 15.81
N LYS A 379 2.24 7.33 15.50
CA LYS A 379 1.39 7.99 16.50
C LYS A 379 0.95 6.96 17.56
N PRO A 380 0.90 7.32 18.86
CA PRO A 380 0.47 6.42 19.94
C PRO A 380 -0.84 5.72 19.59
N TYR A 381 -0.95 4.42 19.87
CA TYR A 381 -2.14 3.66 19.46
C TYR A 381 -3.40 4.20 20.13
N ASN A 382 -3.30 4.64 21.38
CA ASN A 382 -4.40 5.22 22.16
C ASN A 382 -4.84 6.63 21.73
N LEU A 383 -4.28 7.20 20.67
CA LEU A 383 -4.73 8.47 20.10
C LEU A 383 -6.24 8.46 19.85
N TYR A 384 -6.94 9.40 20.47
CA TYR A 384 -8.41 9.55 20.51
C TYR A 384 -9.19 8.49 21.29
N ALA A 385 -8.55 7.53 21.95
CA ALA A 385 -9.28 6.52 22.72
C ALA A 385 -10.07 7.15 23.88
N GLY A 386 -9.48 8.12 24.58
CA GLY A 386 -10.14 8.85 25.68
C GLY A 386 -11.33 9.68 25.21
N ALA A 387 -11.11 10.55 24.22
CA ALA A 387 -12.16 11.34 23.60
C ALA A 387 -13.29 10.48 22.99
N SER A 388 -12.94 9.40 22.29
CA SER A 388 -13.93 8.49 21.69
C SER A 388 -14.78 7.80 22.75
N ALA A 389 -14.20 7.33 23.85
CA ALA A 389 -14.92 6.76 24.98
C ALA A 389 -15.83 7.78 25.68
N TRP A 390 -15.37 9.04 25.80
CA TRP A 390 -16.22 10.11 26.31
C TRP A 390 -17.41 10.36 25.39
N LEU A 391 -17.20 10.45 24.07
CA LEU A 391 -18.27 10.63 23.09
C LEU A 391 -19.28 9.49 23.16
N GLU A 392 -18.83 8.23 23.13
CA GLU A 392 -19.71 7.07 23.18
C GLU A 392 -20.61 7.04 24.44
N LYS A 393 -20.10 7.55 25.57
CA LYS A 393 -20.86 7.64 26.83
C LYS A 393 -21.82 8.84 26.90
N ASN A 394 -21.52 9.93 26.19
CA ASN A 394 -22.21 11.23 26.37
C ASN A 394 -23.00 11.68 25.13
N THR A 395 -23.13 10.84 24.11
CA THR A 395 -23.88 11.12 22.88
C THR A 395 -24.90 10.02 22.58
N GLN A 396 -25.84 10.30 21.68
CA GLN A 396 -26.80 9.29 21.24
C GLN A 396 -26.20 8.45 20.11
N PRO A 397 -26.61 7.18 19.94
CA PRO A 397 -26.21 6.40 18.78
C PRO A 397 -26.53 7.12 17.47
N GLY A 398 -25.55 7.22 16.58
CA GLY A 398 -25.64 7.93 15.32
C GLY A 398 -25.38 9.44 15.41
N GLU A 399 -25.05 9.98 16.59
CA GLU A 399 -24.69 11.40 16.75
C GLU A 399 -23.58 11.77 15.76
N ARG A 400 -23.75 12.90 15.08
CA ARG A 400 -22.78 13.38 14.11
C ARG A 400 -21.73 14.23 14.82
N ILE A 401 -20.49 13.78 14.74
CA ILE A 401 -19.32 14.45 15.31
C ILE A 401 -18.65 15.27 14.23
N PHE A 402 -18.39 16.54 14.50
CA PHE A 402 -17.55 17.37 13.67
C PHE A 402 -16.09 17.10 14.03
N GLN A 403 -15.31 16.44 13.18
CA GLN A 403 -13.86 16.34 13.34
C GLN A 403 -13.14 17.45 12.56
N THR A 404 -12.05 17.99 13.12
CA THR A 404 -11.28 19.08 12.50
C THR A 404 -10.25 18.60 11.47
N ASP A 405 -9.86 17.32 11.50
CA ASP A 405 -8.99 16.70 10.50
C ASP A 405 -9.66 15.46 9.87
N TRP A 406 -9.42 15.23 8.57
CA TRP A 406 -9.94 14.08 7.84
C TRP A 406 -9.17 12.79 8.17
N ASP A 407 -7.89 12.91 8.56
CA ASP A 407 -7.01 11.78 8.92
C ASP A 407 -7.34 11.20 10.32
N ASP A 408 -8.27 11.82 11.06
CA ASP A 408 -8.73 11.37 12.37
C ASP A 408 -9.72 10.20 12.27
N PHE A 409 -10.53 10.17 11.20
CA PHE A 409 -11.64 9.24 11.04
C PHE A 409 -11.27 7.77 11.29
N PRO A 410 -10.18 7.20 10.74
CA PRO A 410 -9.87 5.79 10.95
C PRO A 410 -9.73 5.39 12.42
N ARG A 411 -9.17 6.28 13.25
CA ARG A 411 -9.00 6.03 14.69
C ARG A 411 -10.28 6.30 15.46
N LEU A 412 -10.99 7.37 15.12
CA LEU A 412 -12.29 7.68 15.71
C LEU A 412 -13.28 6.54 15.48
N PHE A 413 -13.38 6.04 14.25
CA PHE A 413 -14.21 4.89 13.89
C PHE A 413 -13.79 3.59 14.61
N PHE A 414 -12.49 3.38 14.80
CA PHE A 414 -11.99 2.22 15.54
C PHE A 414 -12.46 2.22 17.00
N TYR A 415 -12.30 3.36 17.67
CA TYR A 415 -12.63 3.51 19.09
C TYR A 415 -14.11 3.78 19.36
N ASN A 416 -14.81 4.47 18.47
CA ASN A 416 -16.23 4.79 18.56
C ASN A 416 -16.90 4.59 17.20
N SER A 417 -17.49 3.41 17.01
CA SER A 417 -18.34 3.11 15.86
C SER A 417 -19.82 3.34 16.15
N GLY A 418 -20.15 3.94 17.29
CA GLY A 418 -21.53 4.31 17.66
C GLY A 418 -21.97 5.64 17.05
N ASN A 419 -21.02 6.53 16.74
CA ASN A 419 -21.27 7.86 16.18
C ASN A 419 -20.93 7.95 14.69
N THR A 420 -21.41 9.01 14.02
CA THR A 420 -21.07 9.32 12.62
C THR A 420 -20.11 10.50 12.52
N TYR A 421 -19.42 10.61 11.40
CA TYR A 421 -18.32 11.54 11.18
C TYR A 421 -18.48 12.24 9.82
N LEU A 422 -17.85 13.39 9.64
CA LEU A 422 -18.05 14.18 8.42
C LEU A 422 -17.31 13.59 7.21
N ILE A 423 -16.02 13.33 7.37
CA ILE A 423 -15.06 13.03 6.30
C ILE A 423 -13.99 12.04 6.77
N GLY A 424 -13.53 11.16 5.88
CA GLY A 424 -12.46 10.21 6.21
C GLY A 424 -11.94 9.48 4.99
N LEU A 425 -10.81 8.78 5.17
CA LEU A 425 -10.09 7.98 4.16
C LEU A 425 -9.47 8.78 3.00
N ASP A 426 -10.22 9.71 2.41
CA ASP A 426 -9.74 10.62 1.37
C ASP A 426 -10.47 11.97 1.51
N PRO A 427 -9.75 13.10 1.62
CA PRO A 427 -10.38 14.41 1.79
C PRO A 427 -11.19 14.84 0.56
N THR A 428 -10.94 14.24 -0.61
CA THR A 428 -11.73 14.54 -1.81
C THR A 428 -13.16 14.00 -1.73
N TYR A 429 -13.46 13.03 -0.86
CA TYR A 429 -14.77 12.40 -0.82
C TYR A 429 -15.89 13.33 -0.35
N MET A 430 -15.61 14.21 0.61
CA MET A 430 -16.57 15.24 1.01
C MET A 430 -16.64 16.35 -0.04
N GLN A 431 -15.52 16.70 -0.67
CA GLN A 431 -15.50 17.71 -1.73
C GLN A 431 -16.33 17.28 -2.96
N LEU A 432 -16.24 16.00 -3.35
CA LEU A 432 -17.02 15.43 -4.44
C LEU A 432 -18.51 15.32 -4.09
N TYR A 433 -18.84 15.16 -2.81
CA TYR A 433 -20.20 15.19 -2.32
C TYR A 433 -20.79 16.62 -2.33
N ASP A 434 -20.08 17.57 -1.73
CA ASP A 434 -20.44 18.99 -1.74
C ASP A 434 -19.17 19.86 -1.54
N ALA A 435 -18.73 20.51 -2.62
CA ALA A 435 -17.52 21.33 -2.62
C ALA A 435 -17.64 22.59 -1.75
N ALA A 436 -18.84 23.16 -1.61
CA ALA A 436 -19.08 24.34 -0.79
C ALA A 436 -19.03 23.97 0.70
N LEU A 437 -19.67 22.85 1.06
CA LEU A 437 -19.61 22.29 2.41
C LEU A 437 -18.17 21.94 2.79
N TYR A 438 -17.41 21.28 1.91
CA TYR A 438 -15.98 21.01 2.15
C TYR A 438 -15.15 22.30 2.34
N GLY A 439 -15.35 23.31 1.49
CA GLY A 439 -14.64 24.59 1.60
C GLY A 439 -14.93 25.33 2.92
N GLN A 440 -16.17 25.23 3.39
CA GLN A 440 -16.58 25.77 4.70
C GLN A 440 -15.94 24.97 5.84
N TRP A 441 -15.88 23.63 5.77
CA TRP A 441 -15.24 22.78 6.76
C TRP A 441 -13.74 23.14 6.89
N VAL A 442 -13.03 23.27 5.77
CA VAL A 442 -11.63 23.73 5.76
C VAL A 442 -11.48 25.10 6.42
N SER A 443 -12.39 26.03 6.15
CA SER A 443 -12.35 27.39 6.73
C SER A 443 -12.57 27.38 8.24
N ILE A 444 -13.49 26.53 8.72
CA ILE A 444 -13.76 26.33 10.15
C ILE A 444 -12.53 25.70 10.83
N SER A 445 -12.01 24.58 10.34
CA SER A 445 -10.86 23.88 10.92
C SER A 445 -9.59 24.73 10.94
N GLN A 446 -9.46 25.69 10.00
CA GLN A 446 -8.33 26.64 9.97
C GLN A 446 -8.53 27.86 10.87
N GLY A 447 -9.63 27.93 11.63
CA GLY A 447 -9.95 29.04 12.52
C GLY A 447 -10.29 30.35 11.79
N ARG A 448 -10.76 30.29 10.53
CA ARG A 448 -11.10 31.47 9.72
C ARG A 448 -12.55 31.91 9.87
N VAL A 449 -13.37 31.14 10.59
CA VAL A 449 -14.77 31.43 10.86
C VAL A 449 -14.92 31.86 12.31
N GLU A 450 -15.43 33.07 12.52
CA GLU A 450 -15.81 33.57 13.85
C GLU A 450 -17.13 32.94 14.29
N ASN A 451 -17.25 32.61 15.57
CA ASN A 451 -18.40 31.92 16.16
C ASN A 451 -18.86 30.70 15.34
N PRO A 452 -17.97 29.70 15.15
CA PRO A 452 -18.23 28.58 14.27
C PRO A 452 -19.42 27.71 14.71
N SER A 453 -19.86 27.77 15.97
CA SER A 453 -21.00 26.99 16.49
C SER A 453 -22.26 27.12 15.63
N ARG A 454 -22.59 28.34 15.19
CA ARG A 454 -23.79 28.60 14.39
C ARG A 454 -23.75 27.84 13.07
N VAL A 455 -22.60 27.86 12.41
CA VAL A 455 -22.39 27.24 11.11
C VAL A 455 -22.29 25.72 11.26
N ILE A 456 -21.55 25.24 12.26
CA ILE A 456 -21.41 23.81 12.56
C ILE A 456 -22.79 23.18 12.83
N LEU A 457 -23.59 23.79 13.69
CA LEU A 457 -24.91 23.25 14.04
C LEU A 457 -25.88 23.30 12.85
N LYS A 458 -25.90 24.40 12.11
CA LYS A 458 -26.86 24.61 11.02
C LYS A 458 -26.53 23.77 9.79
N ASP A 459 -25.28 23.83 9.31
CA ASP A 459 -24.91 23.32 8.00
C ASP A 459 -24.41 21.86 8.08
N TYR A 460 -23.82 21.46 9.21
CA TYR A 460 -23.36 20.07 9.43
C TYR A 460 -24.30 19.29 10.33
N GLY A 461 -25.17 19.93 11.11
CA GLY A 461 -26.04 19.21 12.05
C GLY A 461 -25.26 18.50 13.17
N ALA A 462 -24.07 18.99 13.52
CA ALA A 462 -23.23 18.41 14.56
C ALA A 462 -23.32 19.26 15.84
N ARG A 463 -23.52 18.61 17.00
CA ARG A 463 -23.52 19.29 18.32
C ARG A 463 -22.19 19.14 19.04
N TYR A 464 -21.41 18.14 18.68
CA TYR A 464 -20.13 17.82 19.28
C TYR A 464 -19.03 17.99 18.25
N ILE A 465 -17.95 18.64 18.66
CA ILE A 465 -16.76 18.86 17.86
C ILE A 465 -15.60 18.18 18.56
N ILE A 466 -14.79 17.43 17.81
CA ILE A 466 -13.53 16.88 18.27
C ILE A 466 -12.39 17.51 17.48
N SER A 467 -11.32 17.87 18.18
CA SER A 467 -10.09 18.37 17.58
C SER A 467 -8.86 17.78 18.26
N ASP A 468 -7.80 17.58 17.48
CA ASP A 468 -6.46 17.48 18.05
C ASP A 468 -6.00 18.82 18.65
N LEU A 469 -4.88 18.79 19.37
CA LEU A 469 -4.27 19.97 19.99
C LEU A 469 -3.35 20.75 19.04
N ASN A 470 -3.28 20.38 17.75
CA ASN A 470 -2.46 21.07 16.74
C ASN A 470 -3.27 22.15 16.00
N HIS A 471 -4.61 22.04 15.98
CA HIS A 471 -5.51 23.01 15.38
C HIS A 471 -5.76 24.25 16.27
N SER A 472 -4.69 24.85 16.78
CA SER A 472 -4.76 25.96 17.75
C SER A 472 -5.55 27.19 17.25
N ALA A 473 -5.64 27.41 15.94
CA ALA A 473 -6.45 28.49 15.37
C ALA A 473 -7.96 28.21 15.51
N PHE A 474 -8.37 26.96 15.32
CA PHE A 474 -9.74 26.53 15.57
C PHE A 474 -10.04 26.59 17.08
N GLU A 475 -9.17 26.06 17.94
CA GLU A 475 -9.35 26.11 19.40
C GLU A 475 -9.56 27.55 19.89
N ARG A 476 -8.74 28.51 19.45
CA ARG A 476 -8.92 29.94 19.80
C ARG A 476 -10.24 30.53 19.30
N SER A 477 -10.79 30.04 18.19
CA SER A 477 -12.10 30.49 17.70
C SER A 477 -13.23 29.86 18.51
N ALA A 478 -13.11 28.58 18.83
CA ALA A 478 -14.07 27.85 19.66
C ALA A 478 -14.13 28.43 21.09
N GLU A 479 -13.00 28.74 21.72
CA GLU A 479 -12.94 29.35 23.06
C GLU A 479 -13.57 30.75 23.13
N LYS A 480 -13.63 31.47 22.01
CA LYS A 480 -14.27 32.79 21.91
C LYS A 480 -15.75 32.70 21.58
N ASP A 481 -16.22 31.55 21.11
CA ASP A 481 -17.61 31.34 20.74
C ASP A 481 -18.44 31.11 22.02
N PRO A 482 -19.37 32.02 22.36
CA PRO A 482 -20.14 31.94 23.61
C PRO A 482 -21.07 30.72 23.68
N ARG A 483 -21.26 29.98 22.57
CA ARG A 483 -22.08 28.77 22.52
C ARG A 483 -21.27 27.48 22.55
N MET A 484 -19.94 27.54 22.51
CA MET A 484 -19.08 26.36 22.55
C MET A 484 -18.47 26.18 23.94
N ASN A 485 -18.82 25.07 24.58
CA ASN A 485 -18.26 24.70 25.87
C ASN A 485 -17.32 23.52 25.72
N GLU A 486 -16.10 23.64 26.24
CA GLU A 486 -15.19 22.50 26.40
C GLU A 486 -15.79 21.53 27.42
N VAL A 487 -16.00 20.28 26.99
CA VAL A 487 -16.63 19.22 27.81
C VAL A 487 -15.70 18.06 28.10
N TYR A 488 -14.58 17.98 27.38
CA TYR A 488 -13.53 17.00 27.59
C TYR A 488 -12.21 17.50 27.02
N ARG A 489 -11.10 17.22 27.72
CA ARG A 489 -9.75 17.41 27.22
C ARG A 489 -8.85 16.34 27.81
N ASP A 490 -7.98 15.78 26.98
CA ASP A 490 -6.86 14.95 27.40
C ASP A 490 -5.55 15.50 26.80
N GLU A 491 -4.46 14.74 26.92
CA GLU A 491 -3.14 15.12 26.41
C GLU A 491 -3.08 15.15 24.86
N GLN A 492 -4.11 14.67 24.17
CA GLN A 492 -4.09 14.43 22.72
C GLN A 492 -5.20 15.17 21.97
N SER A 493 -6.30 15.51 22.64
CA SER A 493 -7.52 16.00 22.00
C SER A 493 -8.44 16.77 22.94
N VAL A 494 -9.34 17.54 22.34
CA VAL A 494 -10.39 18.32 23.01
C VAL A 494 -11.73 18.07 22.36
N ILE A 495 -12.80 18.06 23.17
CA ILE A 495 -14.18 18.02 22.71
C ILE A 495 -14.91 19.29 23.16
N TYR A 496 -15.55 19.93 22.20
CA TYR A 496 -16.49 21.02 22.44
C TYR A 496 -17.92 20.55 22.21
N ARG A 497 -18.86 21.09 22.99
CA ARG A 497 -20.30 20.93 22.80
C ARG A 497 -20.93 22.29 22.49
N ILE A 498 -21.80 22.31 21.49
CA ILE A 498 -22.62 23.48 21.16
C ILE A 498 -23.89 23.48 22.03
N GLU A 499 -24.15 24.60 22.71
CA GLU A 499 -25.40 24.82 23.44
C GLU A 499 -26.52 25.31 22.50
N ASP A 500 -27.75 24.88 22.81
CA ASP A 500 -28.96 25.39 22.16
C ASP A 500 -29.13 26.88 22.47
N GLU A 501 -29.79 27.63 21.57
CA GLU A 501 -30.13 29.03 21.85
C GLU A 501 -31.12 29.07 23.02
N LYS A 502 -30.81 29.92 24.02
CA LYS A 502 -31.70 30.20 25.14
C LYS A 502 -32.92 31.00 24.71
#